data_AF-A0A7T8GX38-F1
#
_entry.id   AF-A0A7T8GX38-F1
#
_cell.length_a   1.000
_cell.length_b   1.000
_cell.length_c   1.000
_cell.angle_alpha   90.00
_cell.angle_beta   90.00
_cell.angle_gamma   90.00
#
_symmetry.space_group_name_H-M   'P 1'
#
loop_
_entity.id
_entity.type
_entity.pdbx_description
1 polymer ?
#
loop_
_entity_poly.entity_id
_entity_poly.type
_entity_poly.pdbx_seq_one_letter_code
_entity_poly.pdbx_strand_id
1 'polypeptide(L)' 'MPKYKNLVFVYGTLKRKEPIITGYLRKSESFQFLGRATTINKYPFVIASSFNIPYVLENQELEI' A
#
# COMPACT_ATOMS: atom_id res chain seq x y z
N MET A 1 8.29 -9.30 -19.51
CA MET A 1 7.71 -7.93 -19.39
C MET A 1 6.61 -7.96 -18.34
N PRO A 2 6.46 -6.94 -17.48
CA PRO A 2 5.36 -6.89 -16.53
C PRO A 2 4.01 -6.85 -17.27
N LYS A 3 3.01 -7.62 -16.80
CA LYS A 3 1.69 -7.72 -17.43
C LYS A 3 0.94 -6.38 -17.45
N TYR A 4 1.27 -5.46 -16.55
CA TYR A 4 0.60 -4.15 -16.38
C TYR A 4 1.60 -3.00 -16.51
N LYS A 5 1.10 -1.85 -16.99
CA LYS A 5 1.89 -0.63 -17.19
C LYS A 5 2.08 0.19 -15.91
N ASN A 6 1.14 0.11 -14.97
CA ASN A 6 1.18 0.88 -13.73
C ASN A 6 1.83 0.08 -12.60
N LEU A 7 2.74 0.73 -11.87
CA LEU A 7 3.37 0.18 -10.67
C LEU A 7 2.77 0.86 -9.45
N VAL A 8 2.29 0.05 -8.50
CA VAL A 8 1.71 0.53 -7.25
C VAL A 8 2.49 -0.05 -6.09
N PHE A 9 2.96 0.81 -5.19
CA PHE A 9 3.53 0.41 -3.91
C PHE A 9 2.44 0.40 -2.83
N VAL A 10 2.18 -0.78 -2.25
CA VAL A 10 1.17 -0.96 -1.21
C VAL A 10 1.82 -1.11 0.16
N TYR A 11 1.28 -0.41 1.17
CA TYR A 11 1.89 -0.32 2.50
C TYR A 11 1.02 -0.85 3.65
N GLY A 12 -0.30 -0.95 3.45
CA GLY A 12 -1.28 -1.30 4.49
C GLY A 12 -2.05 -2.60 4.22
N THR A 13 -3.37 -2.56 4.36
CA THR A 13 -4.30 -3.71 4.26
C THR A 13 -4.33 -4.41 2.90
N LEU A 14 -3.70 -3.81 1.88
CA LEU A 14 -3.48 -4.40 0.55
C LEU A 14 -2.12 -5.13 0.45
N LYS A 15 -1.43 -5.42 1.56
CA LYS A 15 -0.23 -6.27 1.57
C LYS A 15 -0.59 -7.75 1.52
N ARG A 16 0.29 -8.57 0.92
CA ARG A 16 0.11 -10.03 0.89
C ARG A 16 -0.06 -10.57 2.32
N LYS A 17 -1.00 -11.51 2.48
CA LYS A 17 -1.40 -12.15 3.75
C LYS A 17 -2.31 -11.29 4.65
N GLU A 18 -2.70 -10.10 4.23
CA GLU A 18 -3.78 -9.36 4.88
C GLU A 18 -5.16 -9.96 4.51
N PRO A 19 -6.15 -9.91 5.43
CA PRO A 19 -7.47 -10.51 5.21
C PRO A 19 -8.17 -10.00 3.95
N ILE A 20 -8.01 -8.71 3.65
CA ILE A 20 -8.69 -8.02 2.54
C ILE A 20 -8.18 -8.49 1.17
N ILE A 21 -6.89 -8.79 1.03
CA ILE A 21 -6.32 -9.29 -0.23
C ILE A 21 -6.89 -10.67 -0.58
N THR A 22 -7.17 -11.49 0.44
CA THR A 22 -7.59 -12.88 0.26
C THR A 22 -9.02 -12.97 -0.28
N GLY A 23 -9.89 -12.01 0.05
CA GLY A 23 -11.30 -11.97 -0.38
C GLY A 23 -11.56 -11.25 -1.71
N TYR A 24 -11.00 -10.05 -1.90
CA TYR A 24 -11.37 -9.18 -3.02
C TYR A 24 -10.41 -9.26 -4.21
N LEU A 25 -9.11 -9.29 -3.95
CA LEU A 25 -8.10 -9.18 -5.00
C LEU A 25 -7.80 -10.52 -5.67
N ARG A 26 -7.83 -11.63 -4.92
CA ARG A 26 -7.50 -12.96 -5.46
C ARG A 26 -8.40 -13.43 -6.61
N LYS A 27 -9.61 -12.90 -6.74
CA LYS A 27 -10.55 -13.18 -7.86
C LYS A 27 -10.32 -12.32 -9.09
N SER A 28 -9.59 -11.22 -8.96
CA SER A 28 -9.37 -10.27 -10.04
C SER A 28 -7.96 -10.48 -10.60
N GLU A 29 -7.85 -10.88 -11.87
CA GLU A 29 -6.57 -10.87 -12.60
C GLU A 29 -6.13 -9.42 -12.94
N SER A 30 -6.25 -8.48 -12.01
CA SER A 30 -5.98 -7.06 -12.27
C SER A 30 -4.63 -6.58 -11.74
N PHE A 31 -3.85 -7.44 -11.09
CA PHE A 31 -2.53 -7.10 -10.57
C PHE A 31 -1.57 -8.28 -10.62
N GLN A 32 -0.28 -7.97 -10.63
CA GLN A 32 0.82 -8.93 -10.53
C GLN A 32 1.72 -8.50 -9.38
N PHE A 33 1.98 -9.40 -8.44
CA PHE A 33 3.00 -9.15 -7.41
C PHE A 33 4.39 -9.16 -8.06
N LEU A 34 5.13 -8.05 -7.92
CA LEU A 34 6.46 -7.91 -8.52
C LEU A 34 7.59 -8.13 -7.51
N GLY A 35 7.38 -7.81 -6.22
CA GLY A 35 8.41 -7.95 -5.20
C GLY A 35 8.12 -7.19 -3.91
N ARG A 36 9.10 -7.21 -3.00
CA ARG A 36 9.09 -6.38 -1.78
C ARG A 36 9.89 -5.12 -2.04
N ALA A 37 9.43 -3.99 -1.50
CA ALA A 37 10.11 -2.70 -1.60
C ALA A 37 9.95 -1.92 -0.29
N THR A 38 10.71 -0.83 -0.16
CA THR A 38 10.59 0.18 0.90
C THR A 38 10.60 1.56 0.27
N THR A 39 10.00 2.55 0.93
CA THR A 39 10.16 3.94 0.52
C THR A 39 11.60 4.38 0.78
N ILE A 40 12.14 5.23 -0.11
CA ILE A 40 13.44 5.89 0.09
C ILE A 40 13.25 7.04 1.08
N ASN A 41 12.21 7.85 0.87
CA ASN A 41 11.83 8.94 1.77
C ASN A 41 11.05 8.39 2.97
N LYS A 42 11.22 9.06 4.12
CA LYS A 42 10.46 8.74 5.33
C LYS A 42 9.12 9.44 5.29
N TYR A 43 8.07 8.70 5.61
CA TYR A 43 6.71 9.22 5.75
C TYR A 43 6.16 8.79 7.10
N PRO A 44 5.37 9.64 7.79
CA PRO A 44 4.64 9.22 8.97
C PRO A 44 3.69 8.06 8.62
N PHE A 45 3.85 6.95 9.33
CA PHE A 45 2.96 5.80 9.23
C PHE A 45 2.22 5.61 10.55
N VAL A 46 0.91 5.76 10.52
CA VAL A 46 0.06 5.72 11.72
C VAL A 46 -1.05 4.69 11.57
N ILE A 47 -1.41 4.05 12.68
CA ILE A 47 -2.61 3.22 12.79
C ILE A 47 -3.65 4.08 13.52
N ALA A 48 -4.78 4.36 12.86
CA ALA A 48 -5.76 5.31 13.38
C ALA A 48 -7.20 4.88 13.04
N SER A 49 -8.17 5.73 13.42
CA SER A 49 -9.63 5.49 13.39
C SER A 49 -10.10 4.38 14.32
N SER A 50 -11.42 4.25 14.48
CA SER A 50 -12.04 3.14 15.21
C SER A 50 -11.78 1.75 14.60
N PHE A 51 -11.32 1.71 13.35
CA PHE A 51 -11.06 0.47 12.62
C PHE A 51 -9.57 0.10 12.56
N ASN A 52 -8.69 0.85 13.22
CA ASN A 52 -7.24 0.62 13.20
C ASN A 52 -6.67 0.51 11.76
N ILE A 53 -7.11 1.40 10.88
CA ILE A 53 -6.68 1.44 9.48
C ILE A 53 -5.27 2.06 9.41
N PRO A 54 -4.35 1.47 8.61
CA PRO A 54 -3.02 2.05 8.39
C PRO A 54 -3.07 3.23 7.40
N TYR A 55 -2.51 4.37 7.79
CA TYR A 55 -2.39 5.58 6.97
C TYR A 55 -0.92 5.97 6.79
N VAL A 56 -0.53 6.28 5.56
CA VAL A 56 0.71 7.02 5.26
C VAL A 56 0.30 8.47 5.03
N LEU A 57 0.85 9.37 5.82
CA LEU A 57 0.59 10.81 5.69
C LEU A 57 1.62 11.44 4.77
N GLU A 58 1.18 12.39 3.93
CA GLU A 58 2.10 13.21 3.16
C GLU A 58 2.85 14.14 4.11
N ASN A 59 4.17 14.15 3.99
CA ASN A 59 4.99 15.09 4.75
C ASN A 59 4.93 16.44 4.03
N GLN A 60 3.94 17.27 4.36
CA GLN A 60 4.00 18.68 3.98
C GLN A 60 5.06 19.31 4.87
N GLU A 61 6.24 19.59 4.32
CA GLU A 61 7.08 20.61 4.92
C GLU A 61 6.23 21.90 4.90
N LEU A 62 5.80 22.36 6.07
CA LEU A 62 5.24 23.69 6.19
C LEU A 62 6.36 24.64 5.79
N GLU A 63 6.25 25.27 4.61
CA GLU A 63 7.04 26.45 4.30
C GLU A 63 6.67 27.51 5.35
N ILE A 64 7.56 27.71 6.33
CA ILE A 64 7.51 28.80 7.32
C ILE A 64 8.26 30.00 6.75
#